data_AF-A0A238H574-F1
#
_entry.id   AF-A0A238H574-F1
#
_cell.length_a   1.000
_cell.length_b   1.000
_cell.length_c   1.000
_cell.angle_alpha   90.00
_cell.angle_beta   90.00
_cell.angle_gamma   90.00
#
_symmetry.space_group_name_H-M   'P 1'
#
loop_
_entity.id
_entity.type
_entity.pdbx_description
1 polymer ?
#
loop_
_entity_poly.entity_id
_entity_poly.type
_entity_poly.pdbx_seq_one_letter_code
_entity_poly.pdbx_strand_id
1 'polypeptide(L)' 'MSGKEHVISGAIRSAAVASIRIRFRNDVDSEMRIRYDGWLYDIVAVLPNRKKGSLDLSVKVGEKYV' A
#
# COMPACT_ATOMS: atom_id res chain seq x y z
N MET A 1 -11.57 12.85 -6.46
CA MET A 1 -10.73 12.54 -5.29
C MET A 1 -9.77 13.71 -5.10
N SER A 2 -9.72 14.30 -3.90
CA SER A 2 -8.86 15.45 -3.61
C SER A 2 -7.57 14.95 -2.94
N GLY A 3 -6.50 14.80 -3.71
CA GLY A 3 -5.15 14.56 -3.20
C GLY A 3 -4.45 15.91 -2.97
N LYS A 4 -4.04 16.19 -1.73
CA LYS A 4 -3.25 17.39 -1.42
C LYS A 4 -1.78 17.11 -1.73
N GLU A 5 -1.29 17.65 -2.82
CA GLU A 5 0.12 17.60 -3.21
C GLU A 5 0.94 18.53 -2.31
N HIS A 6 1.93 17.99 -1.60
CA HIS A 6 2.93 18.78 -0.88
C HIS A 6 4.25 18.73 -1.65
N VAL A 7 4.69 19.89 -2.13
CA VAL A 7 5.98 20.07 -2.80
C VAL A 7 6.99 20.55 -1.75
N ILE A 8 8.02 19.75 -1.46
CA ILE A 8 9.21 20.18 -0.72
C ILE A 8 10.44 19.72 -1.50
N SER A 9 11.28 20.69 -1.83
CA SER A 9 12.52 20.59 -2.63
C SER A 9 13.50 19.54 -2.07
N GLY A 10 14.05 18.69 -2.94
CA GLY A 10 15.32 17.96 -2.70
C GLY A 10 15.29 16.44 -2.78
N ALA A 11 14.16 15.78 -2.47
CA ALA A 11 14.00 14.33 -2.64
C ALA A 11 12.53 14.00 -2.87
N ILE A 12 12.03 14.25 -4.08
CA ILE A 12 10.65 13.96 -4.46
C ILE A 12 10.51 12.45 -4.71
N ARG A 13 10.49 11.68 -3.62
CA ARG A 13 9.72 10.44 -3.56
C ARG A 13 8.85 10.54 -2.32
N SER A 14 7.88 11.46 -2.37
CA SER A 14 6.63 11.23 -1.67
C SER A 14 6.08 9.93 -2.24
N ALA A 15 6.45 8.79 -1.64
CA ALA A 15 5.93 7.50 -2.04
C ALA A 15 4.43 7.60 -1.78
N ALA A 16 3.66 7.77 -2.85
CA ALA A 16 2.22 7.92 -2.77
C ALA A 16 1.68 6.74 -1.95
N VAL A 17 1.11 7.05 -0.78
CA VAL A 17 0.50 6.04 0.07
C VAL A 17 -0.82 5.67 -0.58
N ALA A 18 -0.88 4.47 -1.13
CA ALA A 18 -2.10 3.90 -1.70
C ALA A 18 -2.75 2.95 -0.69
N SER A 19 -4.03 2.63 -0.91
CA SER A 19 -4.73 1.60 -0.15
C SER A 19 -5.12 0.46 -1.08
N ILE A 20 -4.84 -0.77 -0.67
CA ILE A 20 -5.26 -2.00 -1.36
C ILE A 20 -6.17 -2.79 -0.42
N ARG A 21 -7.34 -3.17 -0.91
CA ARG A 21 -8.28 -4.05 -0.19
C ARG A 21 -8.19 -5.46 -0.75
N ILE A 22 -7.94 -6.43 0.13
CA ILE A 22 -7.93 -7.85 -0.22
C ILE A 22 -9.03 -8.61 0.55
N ARG A 23 -9.30 -9.85 0.15
CA ARG A 23 -10.12 -10.77 0.97
C ARG A 23 -9.43 -11.04 2.30
N PHE A 24 -10.21 -11.28 3.35
CA PHE A 24 -9.66 -11.52 4.67
C PHE A 24 -8.70 -12.69 4.68
N ARG A 25 -7.54 -12.47 5.29
CA ARG A 25 -6.46 -13.41 5.52
C ARG A 25 -5.80 -13.04 6.85
N ASN A 26 -5.45 -14.04 7.66
CA ASN A 26 -4.79 -13.83 8.96
C ASN A 26 -3.26 -13.94 8.87
N ASP A 27 -2.74 -14.33 7.71
CA ASP A 27 -1.33 -14.60 7.44
C ASP A 27 -0.67 -13.47 6.63
N VAL A 28 -1.22 -12.26 6.68
CA VAL A 28 -0.67 -11.08 5.97
C VAL A 28 -0.17 -10.08 6.99
N ASP A 29 1.10 -9.68 6.86
CA ASP A 29 1.77 -8.70 7.71
C ASP A 29 2.52 -7.63 6.88
N SER A 30 3.20 -6.71 7.57
CA SER A 30 3.95 -5.61 6.97
C SER A 30 5.34 -6.00 6.42
N GLU A 31 5.81 -7.22 6.65
CA GLU A 31 7.07 -7.72 6.05
C GLU A 31 6.84 -8.24 4.62
N MET A 32 5.58 -8.36 4.21
CA MET A 32 5.18 -8.83 2.89
C MET A 32 5.08 -7.71 1.84
N ARG A 33 5.11 -8.12 0.57
CA ARG A 33 4.92 -7.27 -0.61
C ARG A 33 3.81 -7.80 -1.50
N ILE A 34 3.10 -6.90 -2.16
CA ILE A 34 2.07 -7.26 -3.13
C ILE A 34 2.63 -7.07 -4.53
N ARG A 35 2.48 -8.09 -5.38
CA ARG A 35 2.73 -7.97 -6.82
C ARG A 35 1.41 -7.85 -7.57
N TYR A 36 1.23 -6.77 -8.31
CA TYR A 36 0.05 -6.56 -9.14
C TYR A 36 0.44 -5.75 -10.37
N ASP A 37 -0.01 -6.19 -11.55
CA ASP A 37 0.24 -5.50 -12.83
C ASP A 37 1.73 -5.19 -13.10
N GLY A 38 2.62 -6.11 -12.71
CA GLY A 38 4.07 -5.92 -12.87
C GLY A 38 4.70 -4.92 -11.90
N TRP A 39 3.99 -4.43 -10.90
CA TRP A 39 4.51 -3.56 -9.84
C TRP A 39 4.60 -4.29 -8.50
N LEU A 40 5.61 -3.93 -7.71
CA LEU A 40 5.69 -4.29 -6.31
C LEU A 40 5.19 -3.14 -5.43
N TYR A 41 4.39 -3.49 -4.42
CA TYR A 41 3.89 -2.57 -3.40
C TYR A 41 4.34 -3.07 -2.03
N ASP A 42 5.03 -2.22 -1.27
CA ASP A 42 5.44 -2.51 0.10
C ASP A 42 4.25 -2.27 1.04
N ILE A 43 3.89 -3.28 1.84
CA ILE A 43 2.84 -3.12 2.87
C ILE A 43 3.43 -2.32 4.03
N VAL A 44 2.89 -1.14 4.31
CA VAL A 44 3.34 -0.30 5.43
C VAL A 44 2.48 -0.45 6.68
N ALA A 45 1.22 -0.87 6.51
CA ALA A 45 0.35 -1.18 7.63
C ALA A 45 -0.77 -2.13 7.21
N VAL A 46 -1.07 -3.08 8.09
CA VAL A 46 -2.27 -3.92 8.02
C VAL A 46 -3.34 -3.28 8.90
N LEU A 47 -4.40 -2.76 8.29
CA LEU A 47 -5.42 -2.02 9.01
C LEU A 47 -6.49 -2.99 9.57
N PRO A 48 -6.85 -2.87 10.86
CA PRO A 48 -7.83 -3.75 11.47
C PRO A 48 -9.23 -3.47 10.89
N ASN A 49 -9.74 -4.39 10.06
CA ASN A 49 -11.12 -4.33 9.61
C ASN A 49 -12.03 -5.10 10.58
N ARG A 50 -12.65 -4.37 11.51
CA ARG A 50 -13.49 -4.95 12.57
C ARG A 50 -14.83 -5.52 12.12
N LYS A 51 -15.23 -5.40 10.83
CA LYS A 51 -16.61 -5.77 10.46
C LYS A 51 -16.84 -6.75 9.30
N LYS A 52 -16.04 -6.90 8.24
CA LYS A 52 -16.45 -7.79 7.13
C LYS A 52 -15.30 -8.25 6.25
N GLY A 53 -14.96 -9.55 6.31
CA GLY A 53 -14.47 -10.41 5.19
C GLY A 53 -13.31 -9.93 4.32
N SER A 54 -12.66 -8.83 4.67
CA SER A 54 -11.63 -8.14 3.89
C SER A 54 -10.61 -7.51 4.81
N LEU A 55 -9.41 -7.30 4.28
CA LEU A 55 -8.28 -6.65 4.95
C LEU A 55 -7.89 -5.41 4.13
N ASP A 56 -7.79 -4.27 4.80
CA ASP A 56 -7.32 -3.04 4.18
C ASP A 56 -5.83 -2.87 4.48
N LEU A 57 -5.05 -2.64 3.43
CA LEU A 57 -3.60 -2.50 3.49
C LEU A 57 -3.22 -1.10 3.04
N SER A 58 -2.45 -0.40 3.88
CA SER A 58 -1.74 0.79 3.42
C SER A 58 -0.45 0.34 2.76
N VAL A 59 -0.17 0.84 1.56
CA VAL A 59 0.99 0.45 0.77
C VAL A 59 1.74 1.64 0.21
N LYS A 60 3.02 1.45 -0.06
CA LYS A 60 3.85 2.35 -0.87
C LYS A 60 4.16 1.67 -2.19
N VAL A 61 4.09 2.42 -3.29
CA VAL A 61 4.52 1.92 -4.60
C VAL A 61 6.04 1.82 -4.60
N GLY A 62 6.54 0.60 -4.81
CA GLY A 62 7.96 0.31 -4.94
C GLY A 62 8.38 0.27 -6.41
N GLU A 63 9.22 -0.71 -6.74
CA GLU A 63 9.82 -0.85 -8.06
C GLU A 63 8.94 -1.70 -9.01
N LYS A 64 9.16 -1.52 -10.31
CA LYS A 64 8.59 -2.39 -11.33
C LYS A 64 9.27 -3.76 -11.25
N TYR A 65 8.48 -4.82 -11.13
CA TYR A 65 8.97 -6.19 -11.19
C TYR A 65 9.27 -6.56 -12.64
N VAL A 66 10.55 -6.74 -12.97
CA VAL A 66 11.06 -7.18 -14.28
C VAL A 66 11.19 -8.69 -14.35
#